data_AF-A0AA89AP52-F1
#
_entry.id   AF-A0AA89AP52-F1
#
_cell.length_a   1.000
_cell.length_b   1.000
_cell.length_c   1.000
_cell.angle_alpha   90.00
_cell.angle_beta   90.00
_cell.angle_gamma   90.00
#
_symmetry.space_group_name_H-M   'P 1'
#
loop_
_entity.id
_entity.type
_entity.pdbx_description
1 polymer ?
#
loop_
_entity_poly.entity_id
_entity_poly.type
_entity_poly.pdbx_seq_one_letter_code
_entity_poly.pdbx_strand_id
1 'polypeptide(L)'
;VDETSVFIAISAVHRVDALDACKFVIDEIKATVPIWKKEVYTNGEVWKENSEFIDRRPELGKVAAHGRKGCCGVKTKVDDGVELDCYGGAHAT
;
A
#
# COMPACT_ATOMS: atom_id res chain seq x y z
N VAL A 1 -12.22 -10.87 -5.07
CA VAL A 1 -10.78 -10.95 -4.70
C VAL A 1 -10.14 -11.90 -5.71
N ASP A 2 -8.85 -11.75 -6.04
CA ASP A 2 -8.08 -12.49 -7.07
C ASP A 2 -7.99 -11.90 -8.49
N GLU A 3 -8.11 -10.58 -8.63
CA GLU A 3 -7.76 -9.91 -9.89
C GLU A 3 -6.46 -9.13 -9.76
N THR A 4 -5.58 -9.29 -10.76
CA THR A 4 -4.32 -8.54 -10.84
C THR A 4 -4.63 -7.06 -11.02
N SER A 5 -4.30 -6.25 -10.00
CA SER A 5 -4.52 -4.81 -10.07
C SER A 5 -3.43 -4.08 -10.85
N VAL A 6 -2.18 -4.55 -10.75
CA VAL A 6 -1.01 -3.96 -11.43
C VAL A 6 -0.08 -5.08 -11.87
N PHE A 7 0.39 -5.02 -13.10
CA PHE A 7 1.37 -5.96 -13.67
C PHE A 7 2.56 -5.21 -14.24
N ILE A 8 3.77 -5.66 -13.91
CA ILE A 8 5.04 -5.07 -14.35
C ILE A 8 5.93 -6.20 -14.85
N ALA A 9 6.44 -6.09 -16.09
CA ALA A 9 7.36 -7.04 -16.69
C ALA A 9 8.62 -6.33 -17.18
N ILE A 10 9.78 -6.83 -16.78
CA ILE A 10 11.09 -6.23 -17.05
C ILE A 10 12.07 -7.31 -17.46
N SER A 11 12.93 -7.00 -18.42
CA SER A 11 14.03 -7.86 -18.86
C SER A 11 15.34 -7.08 -18.86
N ALA A 12 16.43 -7.74 -18.46
CA ALA A 12 17.79 -7.21 -18.51
C ALA A 12 18.79 -8.35 -18.68
N VAL A 13 20.02 -8.02 -19.13
CA VAL A 13 21.10 -8.99 -19.32
C VAL A 13 21.52 -9.62 -17.98
N HIS A 14 21.55 -8.80 -16.91
CA HIS A 14 21.86 -9.25 -15.56
C HIS A 14 20.64 -9.07 -14.67
N ARG A 15 20.37 -10.06 -13.81
CA ARG A 15 19.18 -10.04 -12.93
C ARG A 15 19.14 -8.86 -11.97
N VAL A 16 20.30 -8.31 -11.59
CA VAL A 16 20.40 -7.18 -10.65
C VAL A 16 19.70 -5.96 -11.27
N ASP A 17 20.02 -5.63 -12.51
CA ASP A 17 19.43 -4.51 -13.24
C ASP A 17 17.91 -4.67 -13.36
N ALA A 18 17.42 -5.88 -13.65
CA ALA A 18 15.98 -6.15 -13.77
C ALA A 18 15.24 -5.98 -12.43
N LEU A 19 15.85 -6.42 -11.32
CA LEU A 19 15.26 -6.30 -9.98
C LEU A 19 15.24 -4.85 -9.50
N ASP A 20 16.34 -4.12 -9.73
CA ASP A 20 16.43 -2.70 -9.38
C ASP A 20 15.45 -1.86 -10.19
N ALA A 21 15.32 -2.15 -11.49
CA ALA A 21 14.33 -1.51 -12.34
C ALA A 21 12.90 -1.84 -11.92
N CYS A 22 12.60 -3.07 -11.48
CA CYS A 22 11.28 -3.45 -11.00
C CYS A 22 10.87 -2.65 -9.77
N LYS A 23 11.80 -2.52 -8.81
CA LYS A 23 11.61 -1.70 -7.63
C LYS A 23 11.41 -0.23 -8.00
N PHE A 24 12.24 0.31 -8.88
CA PHE A 24 12.10 1.68 -9.34
C PHE A 24 10.74 1.95 -10.00
N VAL A 25 10.29 1.08 -10.90
CA VAL A 25 9.03 1.26 -11.64
C VAL A 25 7.83 1.27 -10.72
N ILE A 26 7.75 0.36 -9.73
CA ILE A 26 6.61 0.35 -8.81
C ILE A 26 6.60 1.62 -7.93
N ASP A 27 7.76 2.05 -7.44
CA ASP A 27 7.88 3.27 -6.63
C ASP A 27 7.49 4.51 -7.44
N GLU A 28 7.92 4.58 -8.69
CA GLU A 28 7.65 5.71 -9.59
C GLU A 28 6.17 5.77 -10.00
N ILE A 29 5.54 4.63 -10.31
CA ILE A 29 4.11 4.57 -10.61
C ILE A 29 3.30 5.10 -9.42
N LYS A 30 3.62 4.63 -8.21
CA LYS A 30 2.93 5.05 -7.00
C LYS A 30 3.13 6.55 -6.73
N ALA A 31 4.30 7.10 -7.02
CA ALA A 31 4.60 8.50 -6.77
C ALA A 31 4.10 9.46 -7.88
N THR A 32 3.86 8.97 -9.09
CA THR A 32 3.52 9.82 -10.25
C THR A 32 2.08 9.67 -10.71
N VAL A 33 1.40 8.57 -10.40
CA VAL A 33 0.01 8.34 -10.79
C VAL A 33 -0.92 8.53 -9.58
N PRO A 34 -2.00 9.34 -9.70
CA PRO A 34 -3.00 9.45 -8.65
C PRO A 34 -3.87 8.19 -8.64
N ILE A 35 -3.51 7.22 -7.80
CA ILE A 35 -4.25 5.96 -7.62
C ILE A 35 -4.97 5.98 -6.26
N TRP A 36 -6.23 5.57 -6.25
CA TRP A 36 -7.02 5.39 -5.03
C TRP A 36 -7.51 3.95 -4.90
N LYS A 37 -7.41 3.41 -3.69
CA LYS A 37 -7.91 2.08 -3.35
C LYS A 37 -9.18 2.24 -2.51
N LYS A 38 -10.29 1.67 -2.98
CA LYS A 38 -11.53 1.57 -2.19
C LYS A 38 -11.48 0.30 -1.35
N GLU A 39 -11.46 0.46 -0.03
CA GLU A 39 -11.52 -0.66 0.91
C GLU A 39 -12.96 -0.81 1.41
N VAL A 40 -13.56 -1.97 1.16
CA VAL A 40 -14.93 -2.30 1.53
C VAL A 40 -14.87 -3.21 2.76
N TYR A 41 -15.43 -2.74 3.86
CA TYR A 41 -15.54 -3.43 5.14
C TYR A 41 -16.99 -3.78 5.43
N THR A 42 -17.22 -4.68 6.39
CA THR A 42 -18.58 -5.07 6.81
C THR A 42 -19.41 -3.92 7.38
N ASN A 43 -18.75 -2.85 7.85
CA ASN A 43 -19.35 -1.68 8.48
C ASN A 43 -19.23 -0.39 7.64
N GLY A 44 -18.74 -0.45 6.40
CA GLY A 44 -18.63 0.73 5.54
C GLY A 44 -17.51 0.67 4.50
N GLU A 45 -17.31 1.77 3.80
CA GLU A 45 -16.32 1.89 2.72
C GLU A 45 -15.39 3.08 2.96
N VAL A 46 -14.10 2.91 2.69
CA VAL A 46 -13.08 3.96 2.86
C VAL A 46 -12.23 4.06 1.60
N TRP A 47 -12.01 5.28 1.12
CA TRP A 47 -11.06 5.56 0.05
C TRP A 47 -9.68 5.87 0.63
N LYS A 48 -8.67 5.14 0.15
CA LYS A 48 -7.28 5.35 0.54
C LYS A 48 -6.49 5.90 -0.64
N GLU A 49 -5.86 7.05 -0.43
CA GLU A 49 -4.95 7.69 -1.37
C GLU A 49 -3.50 7.21 -1.16
N ASN A 50 -2.69 7.34 -2.20
CA ASN A 50 -1.26 7.06 -2.12
C ASN A 50 -0.50 8.30 -1.62
N SER A 51 0.12 8.21 -0.44
CA SER A 51 0.88 9.29 0.19
C SER A 51 2.02 9.81 -0.69
N GLU A 52 2.73 8.89 -1.34
CA GLU A 52 3.92 9.16 -2.14
C GLU A 52 3.61 10.08 -3.33
N PHE A 53 2.38 10.02 -3.85
CA PHE A 53 1.91 10.91 -4.92
C PHE A 53 1.74 12.35 -4.43
N ILE A 54 1.17 12.53 -3.24
CA ILE A 54 0.95 13.85 -2.63
C ILE A 54 2.29 14.47 -2.21
N ASP A 55 3.20 13.66 -1.66
CA ASP A 55 4.50 14.14 -1.17
C ASP A 55 5.38 14.70 -2.29
N ARG A 56 5.31 14.13 -3.50
CA ARG A 56 6.04 14.64 -4.67
C ARG A 56 5.36 15.81 -5.39
N ARG A 57 4.08 16.08 -5.08
CA ARG A 57 3.26 17.12 -5.72
C ARG A 57 2.50 17.96 -4.68
N PRO A 58 3.20 18.65 -3.76
CA PRO A 58 2.55 19.48 -2.75
C PRO A 58 1.65 20.57 -3.35
N GLU A 59 1.92 21.01 -4.58
CA GLU A 59 1.16 21.98 -5.35
C GLU A 59 -0.25 21.50 -5.75
N LEU A 60 -0.45 20.18 -5.86
CA LEU A 60 -1.76 19.57 -6.11
C LEU A 60 -2.55 19.34 -4.81
N GLY A 61 -2.16 20.04 -3.73
CA GLY A 61 -2.56 19.86 -2.33
C GLY A 61 -3.96 19.27 -2.08
N LYS A 62 -4.01 18.30 -1.14
CA LYS A 62 -5.18 17.62 -0.54
C LYS A 62 -6.53 18.06 -1.11
N VAL A 63 -6.90 17.50 -2.26
CA VAL A 63 -8.31 17.44 -2.68
C VAL A 63 -9.07 16.55 -1.69
N ALA A 64 -9.60 17.17 -0.63
CA ALA A 64 -10.53 16.63 0.36
C ALA A 64 -10.35 15.13 0.72
N ALA A 65 -9.19 14.80 1.30
CA ALA A 65 -9.04 13.55 2.03
C ALA A 65 -10.00 13.52 3.23
N HIS A 66 -11.09 12.76 3.12
CA HIS A 66 -11.88 12.36 4.28
C HIS A 66 -10.95 11.61 5.25
N GLY A 67 -10.68 12.22 6.40
CA GLY A 67 -10.16 11.53 7.60
C GLY A 67 -8.76 10.92 7.48
N ARG A 68 -7.73 11.70 7.83
CA ARG A 68 -6.36 11.22 8.03
C ARG A 68 -6.33 10.08 9.06
N LYS A 69 -6.11 8.84 8.62
CA LYS A 69 -5.39 7.84 9.41
C LYS A 69 -4.37 7.16 8.51
N GLY A 70 -3.10 7.32 8.90
CA GLY A 70 -1.96 6.75 8.21
C GLY A 70 -2.04 5.23 8.08
N CYS A 71 -1.21 4.72 7.18
CA CYS A 71 -1.14 3.34 6.72
C CYS A 71 -0.92 2.27 7.81
N CYS A 72 -0.68 2.65 9.08
CA CYS A 72 -0.34 1.72 10.17
C CYS A 72 -1.19 1.91 11.45
N GLY A 73 -2.42 2.43 11.35
CA GLY A 73 -3.37 2.40 12.48
C GLY A 73 -4.02 1.02 12.62
N VAL A 74 -3.86 0.40 13.79
CA VAL A 74 -4.47 -0.84 14.33
C VAL A 74 -5.36 -1.59 13.32
N LYS A 75 -4.86 -2.71 12.79
CA LYS A 75 -5.67 -3.71 12.09
C LYS A 75 -6.70 -4.24 13.10
N THR A 76 -7.96 -3.86 12.95
CA THR A 76 -9.06 -4.44 13.72
C THR A 76 -9.06 -5.95 13.45
N LYS A 77 -8.89 -6.73 14.53
CA LYS A 77 -8.89 -8.19 14.51
C LYS A 77 -10.22 -8.69 13.93
N VAL A 78 -10.16 -9.67 13.02
CA VAL A 78 -11.24 -10.65 12.86
C VAL A 78 -10.93 -11.71 13.91
N ASP A 79 -11.82 -11.88 14.87
CA ASP A 79 -11.65 -12.83 15.99
C ASP A 79 -11.47 -14.25 15.48
N ASP A 80 -10.31 -14.82 15.77
CA ASP A 80 -10.14 -16.22 16.17
C ASP A 80 -8.84 -16.35 16.98
N GLY A 81 -8.91 -15.91 18.23
CA GLY A 81 -8.27 -16.57 19.37
C GLY A 81 -6.75 -16.73 19.46
N VAL A 82 -5.92 -16.16 18.58
CA VAL A 82 -4.45 -16.17 18.76
C VAL A 82 -3.86 -14.81 18.37
N GLU A 83 -3.27 -14.11 19.34
CA GLU A 83 -2.59 -12.84 19.12
C GLU A 83 -1.15 -13.09 18.66
N LEU A 84 -0.89 -12.83 17.38
CA LEU A 84 0.44 -12.87 16.77
C LEU A 84 0.85 -11.46 16.36
N ASP A 85 2.09 -11.11 16.67
CA ASP A 85 2.70 -9.88 16.19
C ASP A 85 3.14 -10.01 14.72
N CYS A 86 3.52 -8.87 14.14
CA CYS A 86 3.83 -8.74 12.73
C CYS A 86 5.09 -9.50 12.26
N TYR A 87 5.86 -10.11 13.17
CA TYR A 87 7.05 -10.89 12.83
C TYR A 87 6.98 -12.36 13.27
N GLY A 88 5.84 -12.82 13.78
CA GLY A 88 5.63 -14.23 14.16
C GLY A 88 6.44 -14.67 15.37
N GLY A 89 6.89 -13.73 16.21
CA GLY A 89 7.63 -14.03 17.43
C GLY A 89 6.68 -14.21 18.62
N ALA A 90 6.47 -15.45 19.06
CA ALA A 90 5.72 -15.71 20.28
C ALA A 90 6.58 -15.38 21.52
N HIS A 91 6.21 -14.36 22.28
CA HIS A 91 6.74 -14.13 23.63
C HIS A 91 5.67 -14.51 24.68
N ALA A 92 5.98 -15.52 25.49
CA ALA A 92 5.23 -15.83 26.70
C ALA A 92 5.66 -14.87 27.83
N THR A 93 4.72 -14.49 28.68
CA THR A 93 5.01 -13.91 30.00
C THR A 93 5.31 -15.01 31.00
#